data_AF-A0A4V2E3E9-F1
#
_entry.id   AF-A0A4V2E3E9-F1
#
_cell.length_a   1.000
_cell.length_b   1.000
_cell.length_c   1.000
_cell.angle_alpha   90.00
_cell.angle_beta   90.00
_cell.angle_gamma   90.00
#
_symmetry.space_group_name_H-M   'P 1'
#
loop_
_entity.id
_entity.type
_entity.pdbx_description
1 polymer ?
#
loop_
_entity_poly.entity_id
_entity_poly.type
_entity_poly.pdbx_seq_one_letter_code
_entity_poly.pdbx_strand_id
1 'polypeptide(L)'
;MSEPITAAVSDRICKHMNKDHADAVLMYAQVYGKAESAIAATMESIDAEGMNLTADVDGAATPLRIPFDHKLESAKEAHHVLVEMLKQPGEAAQG
;
A
#
# COMPACT_ATOMS: atom_id res chain seq x y z
N MET A 1 -4.77 -22.84 6.76
CA MET A 1 -4.18 -22.64 5.43
C MET A 1 -4.02 -21.15 5.25
N SER A 2 -2.78 -20.69 5.08
CA SER A 2 -2.50 -19.29 4.84
C SER A 2 -2.61 -19.05 3.33
N GLU A 3 -3.53 -18.18 2.91
CA GLU A 3 -3.76 -17.93 1.48
C GLU A 3 -2.62 -17.06 0.94
N PRO A 4 -1.89 -17.51 -0.09
CA PRO A 4 -0.80 -16.73 -0.66
C PRO A 4 -1.33 -15.43 -1.28
N ILE A 5 -0.46 -14.43 -1.33
CA ILE A 5 -0.75 -13.16 -2.03
C ILE A 5 -0.72 -13.48 -3.53
N THR A 6 -1.87 -13.84 -4.07
CA THR A 6 -2.08 -14.03 -5.51
C THR A 6 -2.68 -12.77 -6.10
N ALA A 7 -2.54 -12.59 -7.41
CA ALA A 7 -3.11 -11.43 -8.11
C ALA A 7 -4.61 -11.20 -7.81
N ALA A 8 -5.39 -12.27 -7.62
CA ALA A 8 -6.81 -12.17 -7.26
C ALA A 8 -7.03 -11.59 -5.85
N VAL A 9 -6.18 -11.97 -4.89
CA VAL A 9 -6.23 -11.44 -3.53
C VAL A 9 -5.72 -9.99 -3.50
N SER A 10 -4.64 -9.72 -4.22
CA SER A 10 -4.09 -8.37 -4.39
C SER A 10 -5.13 -7.41 -4.96
N ASP A 11 -5.83 -7.79 -6.04
CA ASP A 11 -6.92 -7.00 -6.64
C ASP A 11 -8.05 -6.73 -5.64
N ARG A 12 -8.42 -7.73 -4.83
CA ARG A 12 -9.47 -7.58 -3.82
C ARG A 12 -9.06 -6.62 -2.69
N ILE A 13 -7.83 -6.73 -2.20
CA ILE A 13 -7.27 -5.82 -1.18
C ILE A 13 -7.19 -4.40 -1.75
N CYS A 14 -6.61 -4.26 -2.94
CA CYS A 14 -6.50 -3.00 -3.67
C CYS A 14 -7.86 -2.31 -3.84
N LYS A 15 -8.89 -3.01 -4.31
CA LYS A 15 -10.25 -2.47 -4.44
C LYS A 15 -10.86 -2.04 -3.11
N HIS A 16 -10.63 -2.81 -2.04
CA HIS A 16 -11.12 -2.45 -0.71
C HIS A 16 -10.41 -1.20 -0.18
N MET A 17 -9.08 -1.17 -0.26
CA MET A 17 -8.27 -0.03 0.16
C MET A 17 -8.63 1.23 -0.62
N ASN A 18 -8.72 1.16 -1.95
CA ASN A 18 -9.07 2.32 -2.77
C ASN A 18 -10.50 2.82 -2.52
N LYS A 19 -11.42 1.98 -2.05
CA LYS A 19 -12.82 2.35 -1.86
C LYS A 19 -13.15 2.80 -0.43
N ASP A 20 -12.60 2.11 0.57
CA ASP A 20 -12.87 2.35 1.99
C ASP A 20 -11.78 3.20 2.64
N HIS A 21 -10.56 3.17 2.09
CA HIS A 21 -9.35 3.76 2.67
C HIS A 21 -8.53 4.55 1.65
N ALA A 22 -9.18 5.29 0.73
CA ALA A 22 -8.48 6.07 -0.30
C ALA A 22 -7.49 7.08 0.31
N ASP A 23 -7.88 7.74 1.41
CA ASP A 23 -7.02 8.65 2.17
C ASP A 23 -5.77 7.96 2.73
N ALA A 24 -5.89 6.68 3.12
CA ALA A 24 -4.75 5.89 3.58
C ALA A 24 -3.75 5.65 2.46
N VAL A 25 -4.25 5.29 1.27
CA VAL A 25 -3.43 5.08 0.08
C VAL A 25 -2.68 6.36 -0.29
N LEU A 26 -3.35 7.51 -0.17
CA LEU A 26 -2.71 8.82 -0.35
C LEU A 26 -1.62 9.08 0.69
N MET A 27 -1.90 8.85 1.98
CA MET A 27 -0.88 8.95 3.02
C MET A 27 0.30 8.04 2.72
N TYR A 28 0.08 6.85 2.16
CA TYR A 28 1.18 5.97 1.80
C TYR A 28 2.06 6.54 0.70
N ALA A 29 1.45 7.08 -0.35
CA ALA A 29 2.18 7.76 -1.40
C ALA A 29 3.00 8.95 -0.86
N GLN A 30 2.42 9.73 0.04
CA GLN A 30 3.07 10.91 0.62
C GLN A 30 4.23 10.54 1.55
N VAL A 31 3.96 9.67 2.53
CA VAL A 31 4.92 9.32 3.59
C VAL A 31 5.96 8.33 3.09
N TYR A 32 5.54 7.21 2.51
CA TYR A 32 6.46 6.13 2.10
C TYR A 32 6.90 6.26 0.65
N GLY A 33 6.02 6.76 -0.23
CA GLY A 33 6.32 6.98 -1.65
C GLY A 33 7.12 8.25 -1.95
N LYS A 34 7.41 9.08 -0.93
CA LYS A 34 8.07 10.40 -1.05
C LYS A 34 7.36 11.38 -1.99
N ALA A 35 6.07 11.18 -2.24
CA ALA A 35 5.25 12.05 -3.06
C ALA A 35 4.42 12.97 -2.16
N GLU A 36 5.07 13.81 -1.36
CA GLU A 36 4.43 14.70 -0.38
C GLU A 36 3.38 15.62 -1.03
N SER A 37 3.62 16.03 -2.28
CA SER A 37 2.69 16.83 -3.09
C SER A 37 1.57 16.03 -3.77
N ALA A 38 1.46 14.73 -3.51
CA ALA A 38 0.36 13.94 -4.04
C ALA A 38 -0.98 14.46 -3.50
N ILE A 39 -1.98 14.56 -4.37
CA ILE A 39 -3.34 14.96 -4.03
C ILE A 39 -4.32 13.79 -4.04
N ALA A 40 -3.98 12.71 -4.74
CA ALA A 40 -4.71 11.46 -4.75
C ALA A 40 -3.72 10.30 -4.92
N ALA A 41 -4.08 9.10 -4.48
CA ALA A 41 -3.32 7.91 -4.81
C ALA A 41 -4.24 6.70 -4.95
N THR A 42 -3.85 5.80 -5.83
CA THR A 42 -4.59 4.58 -6.12
C THR A 42 -3.63 3.42 -6.01
N MET A 43 -3.94 2.47 -5.14
CA MET A 43 -3.21 1.20 -5.08
C MET A 43 -3.48 0.47 -6.39
N GLU A 44 -2.45 -0.10 -7.01
CA GLU A 44 -2.61 -0.90 -8.23
C GLU A 44 -2.49 -2.38 -7.91
N SER A 45 -1.42 -2.75 -7.21
CA SER A 45 -1.08 -4.13 -6.90
C SER A 45 -0.36 -4.22 -5.56
N ILE A 46 -0.43 -5.39 -4.94
CA ILE A 46 0.31 -5.72 -3.73
C ILE A 46 0.90 -7.12 -3.87
N ASP A 47 2.14 -7.26 -3.46
CA ASP A 47 2.93 -8.49 -3.51
C ASP A 47 3.58 -8.74 -2.15
N ALA A 48 4.17 -9.91 -1.99
CA ALA A 48 4.86 -10.27 -0.75
C ALA A 48 6.03 -9.34 -0.40
N GLU A 49 6.63 -8.69 -1.40
CA GLU A 49 7.83 -7.86 -1.22
C GLU A 49 7.49 -6.36 -1.09
N GLY A 50 6.28 -5.96 -1.46
CA GLY A 50 5.90 -4.55 -1.49
C GLY A 50 4.56 -4.30 -2.14
N MET A 51 4.15 -3.04 -2.16
CA MET A 51 2.94 -2.58 -2.83
C MET A 51 3.26 -1.55 -3.91
N ASN A 52 2.55 -1.66 -5.01
CA ASN A 52 2.56 -0.73 -6.12
C ASN A 52 1.32 0.16 -6.04
N LEU A 53 1.54 1.46 -6.07
CA LEU A 53 0.49 2.46 -6.11
C LEU A 53 0.86 3.57 -7.08
N THR A 54 -0.15 4.28 -7.57
CA THR A 54 0.03 5.41 -8.46
C THR A 54 -0.55 6.64 -7.79
N ALA A 55 0.31 7.63 -7.57
CA ALA A 55 -0.03 8.88 -6.92
C ALA A 55 -0.23 9.99 -7.96
N ASP A 56 -1.30 10.76 -7.84
CA ASP A 56 -1.50 11.96 -8.64
C ASP A 56 -0.78 13.13 -7.97
N VAL A 57 0.29 13.60 -8.59
CA VAL A 57 1.08 14.74 -8.14
C VAL A 57 0.93 15.84 -9.17
N ASP A 58 0.29 16.95 -8.81
CA ASP A 58 0.08 18.08 -9.71
C ASP A 58 -0.68 17.71 -11.01
N GLY A 59 -1.58 16.71 -10.96
CA GLY A 59 -2.29 16.19 -12.13
C GLY A 59 -1.48 15.18 -12.97
N ALA A 60 -0.31 14.75 -12.48
CA ALA A 60 0.51 13.72 -13.11
C ALA A 60 0.49 12.42 -12.29
N ALA A 61 0.01 11.33 -12.92
CA ALA A 61 0.04 9.99 -12.36
C ALA A 61 1.48 9.46 -12.27
N THR A 62 2.01 9.43 -11.05
CA THR A 62 3.36 8.97 -10.71
C THR A 62 3.30 7.58 -10.09
N PRO A 63 3.81 6.54 -10.77
CA PRO A 63 3.88 5.20 -10.20
C PRO A 63 4.95 5.14 -9.11
N LEU A 64 4.56 4.64 -7.94
CA LEU A 64 5.40 4.49 -6.75
C LEU A 64 5.35 3.04 -6.27
N ARG A 65 6.51 2.54 -5.85
CA ARG A 65 6.63 1.21 -5.24
C ARG A 65 7.13 1.37 -3.82
N ILE A 66 6.34 0.89 -2.88
CA ILE A 66 6.67 0.89 -1.46
C ILE A 66 7.05 -0.54 -1.08
N PRO A 67 8.35 -0.84 -0.87
CA PRO A 67 8.78 -2.13 -0.36
C PRO A 67 8.32 -2.30 1.10
N PHE A 68 7.96 -3.53 1.47
CA PHE A 68 7.75 -3.87 2.87
C PHE A 68 9.08 -4.18 3.54
N ASP A 69 9.15 -3.95 4.85
CA ASP A 69 10.35 -4.20 5.65
C ASP A 69 10.68 -5.71 5.73
N HIS A 70 9.62 -6.54 5.74
CA HIS A 70 9.72 -7.99 5.64
C HIS A 70 8.85 -8.52 4.51
N LYS A 71 9.18 -9.74 4.06
CA LYS A 71 8.39 -10.45 3.06
C LYS A 71 7.10 -10.96 3.71
N LEU A 72 5.97 -10.51 3.20
CA LEU A 72 4.67 -10.97 3.67
C LEU A 72 4.48 -12.46 3.34
N GLU A 73 4.13 -13.23 4.35
CA GLU A 73 3.91 -14.66 4.23
C GLU A 73 2.54 -14.98 3.64
N SER A 74 1.55 -14.08 3.78
CA SER A 74 0.16 -14.34 3.39
C SER A 74 -0.70 -13.10 3.21
N ALA A 75 -1.83 -13.26 2.51
CA ALA A 75 -2.81 -12.19 2.32
C ALA A 75 -3.35 -11.58 3.64
N LYS A 76 -3.51 -12.42 4.66
CA LYS A 76 -3.94 -11.97 5.99
C LYS A 76 -2.89 -11.05 6.63
N GLU A 77 -1.62 -11.36 6.43
CA GLU A 77 -0.50 -10.55 6.91
C GLU A 77 -0.40 -9.24 6.13
N ALA A 78 -0.57 -9.28 4.80
CA ALA A 78 -0.66 -8.08 3.97
C ALA A 78 -1.70 -7.09 4.52
N HIS A 79 -2.89 -7.57 4.83
CA HIS A 79 -3.93 -6.73 5.42
C HIS A 79 -3.54 -6.21 6.81
N HIS A 80 -2.87 -7.01 7.64
CA HIS A 80 -2.41 -6.59 8.96
C HIS A 80 -1.37 -5.47 8.84
N VAL A 81 -0.32 -5.69 8.05
CA VAL A 81 0.76 -4.72 7.81
C VAL A 81 0.20 -3.41 7.26
N LEU A 82 -0.73 -3.48 6.30
CA LEU A 82 -1.43 -2.29 5.82
C LEU A 82 -2.15 -1.57 6.97
N VAL A 83 -2.96 -2.25 7.78
CA VAL A 83 -3.65 -1.58 8.91
C VAL A 83 -2.67 -0.99 9.93
N GLU A 84 -1.52 -1.62 10.16
CA GLU A 84 -0.48 -1.10 11.06
C GLU A 84 0.21 0.14 10.49
N MET A 85 0.61 0.12 9.23
CA MET A 85 1.19 1.29 8.54
C MET A 85 0.24 2.49 8.55
N LEU A 86 -1.08 2.23 8.53
CA LEU A 86 -2.15 3.20 8.65
C LEU A 86 -2.26 3.81 10.05
N LYS A 87 -2.15 2.98 11.09
CA LYS A 87 -2.23 3.41 12.49
C LYS A 87 -0.98 4.14 12.96
N GLN A 88 0.18 3.77 12.42
CA GLN A 88 1.47 4.32 12.78
C GLN A 88 2.24 4.78 11.53
N PRO A 89 1.87 5.94 10.96
CA PRO A 89 2.65 6.57 9.90
C PRO A 89 3.99 7.04 10.47
N GLY A 90 5.01 6.17 10.46
CA GLY A 90 6.36 6.49 10.91
C GLY A 90 7.16 5.37 11.60
N GLU A 91 6.55 4.25 12.01
CA GLU A 91 7.24 3.18 12.77
C GLU A 91 7.43 1.86 12.00
N ALA A 92 7.00 1.76 10.74
CA ALA A 92 7.05 0.51 9.97
C ALA A 92 8.46 0.10 9.45
N ALA A 93 9.55 0.57 10.07
CA ALA A 93 10.93 0.30 9.63
C ALA A 93 11.90 -0.01 10.79
N GLN A 94 11.42 -0.52 11.93
CA GLN A 94 12.30 -0.95 13.03
C GLN A 94 11.81 -2.25 13.66
N GLY A 95 12.42 -3.37 13.25
CA GLY A 95 12.26 -4.68 13.88
C GLY A 95 13.10 -5.75 13.21
#